data_AF-A0A3D4V1H8-F1
#
_entry.id   AF-A0A3D4V1H8-F1
#
_cell.length_a   1.000
_cell.length_b   1.000
_cell.length_c   1.000
_cell.angle_alpha   90.00
_cell.angle_beta   90.00
_cell.angle_gamma   90.00
#
_symmetry.space_group_name_H-M   'P 1'
#
loop_
_entity.id
_entity.type
_entity.pdbx_description
1 polymer ?
#
loop_
_entity_poly.entity_id
_entity_poly.type
_entity_poly.pdbx_seq_one_letter_code
_entity_poly.pdbx_strand_id
1 'polypeptide(L)'
;MKFQQLNQIDVNDHTEKKGRFTYLSWPFAWAEIKKVDPAANYVVYSSDNGKPYFECGSAGAFVKVGVTVNGVEHIENFPVLNHKNVAIPCEKLTVFDVNTSIKRGMVKAIAMHGLGLYIYAGE
;
A
#
# COMPACT_ATOMS: atom_id res chain seq x y z
N MET A 1 -17.96 -9.82 -1.67
CA MET A 1 -18.21 -8.92 -2.81
C MET A 1 -17.17 -9.12 -3.90
N LYS A 2 -17.52 -8.81 -5.15
CA LYS A 2 -16.67 -9.08 -6.33
C LYS A 2 -15.83 -7.85 -6.66
N PHE A 3 -14.58 -8.07 -7.09
CA PHE A 3 -13.65 -7.06 -7.64
C PHE A 3 -14.34 -5.94 -8.44
N GLN A 4 -15.30 -6.31 -9.30
CA GLN A 4 -16.06 -5.37 -10.14
C GLN A 4 -16.78 -4.26 -9.35
N GLN A 5 -17.28 -4.55 -8.14
CA GLN A 5 -17.98 -3.55 -7.32
C GLN A 5 -17.00 -2.50 -6.79
N LEU A 6 -15.84 -2.93 -6.26
CA LEU A 6 -14.79 -2.03 -5.80
C LEU A 6 -14.19 -1.22 -6.96
N ASN A 7 -14.04 -1.84 -8.13
CA ASN A 7 -13.51 -1.20 -9.33
C ASN A 7 -14.47 -0.19 -9.99
N GLN A 8 -15.73 -0.14 -9.57
CA GLN A 8 -16.70 0.87 -10.01
C GLN A 8 -16.73 2.11 -9.12
N ILE A 9 -16.10 2.07 -7.94
CA ILE A 9 -16.06 3.21 -7.02
C ILE A 9 -15.10 4.26 -7.60
N ASP A 10 -15.63 5.45 -7.88
CA ASP A 10 -14.81 6.60 -8.22
C ASP A 10 -14.07 7.08 -6.97
N VAL A 11 -12.75 7.13 -7.05
CA VAL A 11 -11.87 7.55 -5.96
C VAL A 11 -11.18 8.89 -6.23
N ASN A 12 -11.46 9.56 -7.34
CA ASN A 12 -10.72 10.73 -7.81
C ASN A 12 -10.66 11.87 -6.77
N ASP A 13 -11.78 12.16 -6.11
CA ASP A 13 -11.88 13.18 -5.05
C ASP A 13 -11.16 12.81 -3.74
N HIS A 14 -10.69 11.57 -3.64
CA HIS A 14 -9.92 11.05 -2.51
C HIS A 14 -8.45 10.81 -2.86
N THR A 15 -8.01 11.34 -4.01
CA THR A 15 -6.61 11.32 -4.42
C THR A 15 -5.90 12.63 -4.13
N GLU A 16 -4.59 12.55 -3.88
CA GLU A 16 -3.68 13.69 -3.81
C GLU A 16 -2.61 13.54 -4.88
N LYS A 17 -2.35 14.61 -5.64
CA LYS A 17 -1.28 14.63 -6.63
C LYS A 17 -0.02 15.24 -6.04
N LYS A 18 1.11 14.52 -6.07
CA LYS A 18 2.44 15.05 -5.71
C LYS A 18 3.39 14.88 -6.88
N GLY A 19 3.68 15.99 -7.55
CA GLY A 19 4.43 15.98 -8.81
C GLY A 19 3.69 15.18 -9.88
N ARG A 20 4.36 14.16 -10.43
CA ARG A 20 3.79 13.27 -11.46
C ARG A 20 2.99 12.08 -10.91
N PHE A 21 2.97 11.90 -9.58
CA PHE A 21 2.37 10.72 -8.96
C PHE A 21 1.01 11.06 -8.33
N THR A 22 0.08 10.13 -8.45
CA THR A 22 -1.25 10.19 -7.84
C THR A 22 -1.31 9.21 -6.68
N TYR A 23 -1.80 9.66 -5.53
CA TYR A 23 -1.87 8.86 -4.30
C TYR A 23 -3.30 8.80 -3.81
N LEU A 24 -3.84 7.61 -3.60
CA LEU A 24 -5.13 7.43 -2.93
C LEU A 24 -4.98 7.52 -1.40
N SER A 25 -5.91 8.24 -0.78
CA SER A 25 -6.02 8.37 0.68
C SER A 25 -6.20 7.00 1.34
N TRP A 26 -5.22 6.58 2.14
CA TRP A 26 -5.28 5.30 2.86
C TRP A 26 -6.48 5.15 3.81
N PRO A 27 -6.93 6.18 4.59
CA PRO A 27 -8.08 5.99 5.46
C PRO A 27 -9.37 5.83 4.66
N PHE A 28 -9.50 6.54 3.53
CA PHE A 28 -10.62 6.38 2.63
C PHE A 28 -10.63 4.97 2.01
N ALA A 29 -9.50 4.54 1.45
CA ALA A 29 -9.37 3.21 0.86
C ALA A 29 -9.73 2.11 1.86
N TRP A 30 -9.26 2.22 3.10
CA TRP A 30 -9.59 1.29 4.16
C TRP A 30 -11.09 1.32 4.52
N ALA A 31 -11.69 2.50 4.63
CA ALA A 31 -13.11 2.64 4.93
C ALA A 31 -13.99 1.97 3.86
N GLU A 32 -13.68 2.15 2.57
CA GLU A 32 -14.41 1.48 1.48
C GLU A 32 -14.29 -0.05 1.56
N ILE A 33 -13.10 -0.57 1.85
CA ILE A 33 -12.92 -2.01 2.09
C ILE A 33 -13.77 -2.50 3.26
N LYS A 34 -13.84 -1.76 4.39
CA LYS A 34 -14.65 -2.15 5.56
C LYS A 34 -16.16 -2.12 5.31
N LYS A 35 -16.65 -1.27 4.40
CA LYS A 35 -18.06 -1.27 3.99
C LYS A 35 -18.43 -2.56 3.25
N VAL A 36 -17.48 -3.06 2.46
CA VAL A 36 -17.63 -4.25 1.64
C VAL A 36 -17.43 -5.54 2.45
N ASP A 37 -16.44 -5.55 3.32
CA ASP A 37 -16.12 -6.65 4.21
C ASP A 37 -15.73 -6.11 5.60
N PRO A 38 -16.69 -6.08 6.54
CA PRO A 38 -16.43 -5.67 7.93
C PRO A 38 -15.44 -6.57 8.67
N ALA A 39 -15.12 -7.76 8.16
CA ALA A 39 -14.09 -8.66 8.71
C ALA A 39 -12.72 -8.51 8.03
N ALA A 40 -12.62 -7.67 6.99
CA ALA A 40 -11.35 -7.41 6.31
C ALA A 40 -10.27 -6.96 7.30
N ASN A 41 -9.06 -7.45 7.07
CA ASN A 41 -7.88 -7.20 7.89
C ASN A 41 -6.65 -6.97 7.01
N TYR A 42 -5.60 -6.41 7.59
CA TYR A 42 -4.30 -6.30 6.94
C TYR A 42 -3.19 -6.70 7.91
N VAL A 43 -2.09 -7.20 7.35
CA VAL A 43 -0.91 -7.65 8.09
C VAL A 43 0.30 -6.92 7.54
N VAL A 44 1.12 -6.36 8.44
CA VAL A 44 2.48 -5.94 8.12
C VAL A 44 3.39 -7.10 8.51
N TYR A 45 4.04 -7.72 7.53
CA TYR A 45 4.94 -8.84 7.81
C TYR A 45 6.28 -8.31 8.30
N SER A 46 6.80 -8.95 9.34
CA SER A 46 8.13 -8.66 9.87
C SER A 46 9.19 -9.54 9.20
N SER A 47 10.40 -9.01 9.09
CA SER A 47 11.59 -9.82 8.75
C SER A 47 11.95 -10.78 9.89
N ASP A 48 12.88 -11.70 9.63
CA ASP A 48 13.37 -12.69 10.60
C ASP A 48 13.87 -12.05 11.91
N ASN A 49 14.33 -10.79 11.85
CA ASN A 49 14.81 -10.02 12.99
C ASN A 49 13.72 -9.18 13.67
N GLY A 50 12.44 -9.37 13.32
CA GLY A 50 11.29 -8.67 13.90
C GLY A 50 11.10 -7.24 13.41
N LYS A 51 11.88 -6.76 12.43
CA LYS A 51 11.71 -5.41 11.86
C LYS A 51 10.50 -5.39 10.91
N PRO A 52 9.71 -4.29 10.86
CA PRO A 52 8.56 -4.17 9.95
C PRO A 52 8.97 -3.86 8.49
N TYR A 53 10.19 -4.22 8.12
CA TYR A 53 10.78 -4.08 6.79
C TYR A 53 11.86 -5.14 6.58
N PHE A 54 12.22 -5.34 5.31
CA PHE A 54 13.18 -6.31 4.81
C PHE A 54 14.32 -5.55 4.13
N GLU A 55 15.53 -5.69 4.66
CA GLU A 55 16.72 -5.05 4.08
C GLU A 55 17.15 -5.76 2.79
N CYS A 56 17.55 -4.98 1.80
CA CYS A 56 17.99 -5.45 0.48
C CYS A 56 19.40 -4.91 0.17
N GLY A 57 20.30 -5.02 1.13
CA GLY A 57 21.69 -4.52 1.00
C GLY A 57 21.73 -3.04 0.60
N SER A 58 22.57 -2.70 -0.38
CA SER A 58 22.72 -1.33 -0.88
C SER A 58 21.52 -0.81 -1.68
N ALA A 59 20.56 -1.66 -2.04
CA ALA A 59 19.35 -1.26 -2.76
C ALA A 59 18.28 -0.62 -1.85
N GLY A 60 18.48 -0.62 -0.53
CA GLY A 60 17.55 -0.09 0.45
C GLY A 60 16.71 -1.18 1.10
N ALA A 61 15.43 -0.93 1.36
CA ALA A 61 14.53 -1.87 2.01
C ALA A 61 13.15 -1.95 1.34
N PHE A 62 12.43 -3.03 1.62
CA PHE A 62 11.03 -3.21 1.27
C PHE A 62 10.18 -3.38 2.53
N VAL A 63 8.91 -2.99 2.46
CA VAL A 63 7.89 -3.42 3.42
C VAL A 63 6.99 -4.43 2.73
N LYS A 64 6.50 -5.42 3.48
CA LYS A 64 5.56 -6.41 2.96
C LYS A 64 4.24 -6.24 3.70
N VAL A 65 3.17 -5.96 2.96
CA VAL A 65 1.84 -5.72 3.52
C VAL A 65 0.83 -6.61 2.80
N GLY A 66 0.09 -7.41 3.56
CA GLY A 66 -1.01 -8.24 3.07
C GLY A 66 -2.35 -7.62 3.44
N VAL A 67 -3.31 -7.61 2.51
CA VAL A 67 -4.69 -7.18 2.76
C VAL A 67 -5.62 -8.32 2.40
N THR A 68 -6.39 -8.78 3.39
CA THR A 68 -7.38 -9.84 3.24
C THR A 68 -8.78 -9.25 3.16
N VAL A 69 -9.48 -9.55 2.06
CA VAL A 69 -10.87 -9.13 1.81
C VAL A 69 -11.64 -10.34 1.29
N ASN A 70 -12.79 -10.65 1.89
CA ASN A 70 -13.63 -11.83 1.63
C ASN A 70 -12.81 -13.14 1.63
N GLY A 71 -11.83 -13.25 2.54
CA GLY A 71 -10.98 -14.45 2.67
C GLY A 71 -9.87 -14.59 1.63
N VAL A 72 -9.70 -13.62 0.72
CA VAL A 72 -8.60 -13.61 -0.26
C VAL A 72 -7.56 -12.58 0.17
N GLU A 73 -6.30 -12.99 0.22
CA GLU A 73 -5.18 -12.11 0.54
C GLU A 73 -4.46 -11.64 -0.74
N HIS A 74 -4.21 -10.33 -0.81
CA HIS A 74 -3.27 -9.75 -1.76
C HIS A 74 -2.10 -9.12 -1.00
N ILE A 75 -0.89 -9.44 -1.43
CA ILE A 75 0.35 -8.99 -0.80
C ILE A 75 1.06 -8.02 -1.72
N GLU A 76 1.46 -6.88 -1.14
CA GLU A 76 2.34 -5.91 -1.79
C GLU A 76 3.71 -5.91 -1.09
N ASN A 77 4.77 -6.09 -1.88
CA ASN A 77 6.13 -5.79 -1.46
C ASN A 77 6.49 -4.39 -1.98
N PHE A 78 6.41 -3.39 -1.12
CA PHE A 78 6.57 -2.00 -1.51
C PHE A 78 7.96 -1.47 -1.10
N PRO A 79 8.76 -0.88 -2.02
CA PRO A 79 10.06 -0.33 -1.65
C PRO A 79 9.91 0.85 -0.70
N VAL A 80 10.89 1.02 0.19
CA VAL A 80 10.94 2.21 1.07
C VAL A 80 11.59 3.36 0.31
N LEU A 81 10.78 4.37 0.00
CA LEU A 81 11.12 5.47 -0.90
C LEU A 81 11.05 6.82 -0.19
N ASN A 82 11.88 7.77 -0.63
CA ASN A 82 11.75 9.17 -0.26
C ASN A 82 10.64 9.87 -1.07
N HIS A 83 10.43 11.17 -0.82
CA HIS A 83 9.43 12.00 -1.51
C HIS A 83 9.63 12.14 -3.03
N LYS A 84 10.82 11.78 -3.56
CA LYS A 84 11.13 11.76 -4.99
C LYS A 84 10.95 10.37 -5.62
N ASN A 85 10.39 9.42 -4.87
CA ASN A 85 10.30 8.01 -5.26
C ASN A 85 11.65 7.37 -5.59
N VAL A 86 12.68 7.72 -4.82
CA VAL A 86 14.00 7.09 -4.86
C VAL A 86 14.18 6.23 -3.62
N ALA A 87 14.72 5.02 -3.77
CA ALA A 87 15.00 4.11 -2.68
C ALA A 87 15.92 4.76 -1.63
N ILE A 88 15.62 4.53 -0.36
CA ILE A 88 16.41 5.04 0.76
C ILE A 88 17.36 3.93 1.24
N PRO A 89 18.68 4.18 1.30
CA PRO A 89 19.63 3.24 1.90
C PRO A 89 19.27 2.88 3.34
N CYS A 90 19.50 1.63 3.76
CA CYS A 90 19.08 1.13 5.07
C CYS A 90 19.60 1.99 6.24
N GLU A 91 20.82 2.51 6.15
CA GLU A 91 21.46 3.35 7.16
C GLU A 91 20.84 4.75 7.30
N LYS A 92 19.99 5.16 6.34
CA LYS A 92 19.28 6.45 6.34
C LYS A 92 17.78 6.30 6.59
N LEU A 93 17.29 5.08 6.80
CA LEU A 93 15.87 4.85 7.03
C LEU A 93 15.41 5.47 8.33
N THR A 94 14.30 6.20 8.25
CA THR A 94 13.56 6.64 9.43
C THR A 94 12.31 5.79 9.61
N VAL A 95 11.76 5.77 10.83
CA VAL A 95 10.47 5.15 11.12
C VAL A 95 9.32 5.76 10.32
N PHE A 96 9.44 7.04 9.93
CA PHE A 96 8.47 7.69 9.07
C PHE A 96 8.51 7.16 7.65
N ASP A 97 9.70 6.93 7.08
CA ASP A 97 9.84 6.35 5.74
C ASP A 97 9.19 4.97 5.66
N VAL A 98 9.43 4.14 6.68
CA VAL A 98 8.83 2.80 6.80
C VAL A 98 7.31 2.90 6.94
N ASN A 99 6.80 3.73 7.85
CA ASN A 99 5.36 3.88 8.06
C ASN A 99 4.64 4.41 6.79
N THR A 100 5.22 5.42 6.12
CA THR A 100 4.68 5.93 4.85
C THR A 100 4.65 4.84 3.79
N SER A 101 5.71 4.04 3.70
CA SER A 101 5.80 2.93 2.74
C SER A 101 4.79 1.82 3.05
N ILE A 102 4.55 1.51 4.34
CA ILE A 102 3.51 0.56 4.76
C ILE A 102 2.13 1.05 4.29
N LYS A 103 1.80 2.33 4.50
CA LYS A 103 0.49 2.86 4.06
C LYS A 103 0.35 2.86 2.55
N ARG A 104 1.41 3.21 1.82
CA ARG A 104 1.41 3.14 0.34
C ARG A 104 1.23 1.71 -0.17
N GLY A 105 1.99 0.77 0.40
CA GLY A 105 1.88 -0.64 0.06
C GLY A 105 0.51 -1.23 0.39
N MET A 106 -0.06 -0.88 1.55
CA MET A 106 -1.42 -1.28 1.94
C MET A 106 -2.46 -0.83 0.90
N VAL A 107 -2.39 0.41 0.43
CA VAL A 107 -3.35 0.92 -0.56
C VAL A 107 -3.18 0.23 -1.92
N LYS A 108 -1.95 -0.13 -2.31
CA LYS A 108 -1.72 -0.94 -3.51
C LYS A 108 -2.28 -2.36 -3.38
N ALA A 109 -2.11 -3.00 -2.23
CA ALA A 109 -2.74 -4.29 -1.95
C ALA A 109 -4.29 -4.20 -1.97
N ILE A 110 -4.86 -3.10 -1.48
CA ILE A 110 -6.29 -2.79 -1.61
C ILE A 110 -6.70 -2.64 -3.08
N ALA A 111 -5.87 -1.99 -3.89
CA ALA A 111 -6.15 -1.81 -5.32
C ALA A 111 -6.23 -3.13 -6.09
N MET A 112 -5.47 -4.16 -5.66
CA MET A 112 -5.59 -5.51 -6.22
C MET A 112 -6.96 -6.15 -5.99
N HIS A 113 -7.70 -5.71 -4.95
CA HIS A 113 -9.11 -6.08 -4.74
C HIS A 113 -10.09 -5.30 -5.63
N GLY A 114 -9.60 -4.31 -6.39
CA GLY A 114 -10.34 -3.53 -7.39
C GLY A 114 -10.44 -2.04 -7.07
N LEU A 115 -10.29 -1.61 -5.82
CA LEU A 115 -10.53 -0.22 -5.44
C LEU A 115 -9.44 0.72 -5.97
N GLY A 116 -9.80 1.63 -6.87
CA GLY A 116 -8.86 2.63 -7.39
C GLY A 116 -7.74 2.05 -8.24
N LEU A 117 -7.83 0.81 -8.74
CA LEU A 117 -6.78 0.17 -9.54
C LEU A 117 -6.36 1.02 -10.76
N TYR A 118 -7.33 1.71 -11.37
CA TYR A 118 -7.10 2.56 -12.55
C TYR A 118 -6.15 3.73 -12.30
N ILE A 119 -6.00 4.22 -11.07
CA ILE A 119 -5.08 5.33 -10.76
C ILE A 119 -3.61 4.90 -10.83
N TYR A 120 -3.35 3.59 -10.77
CA TYR A 120 -2.01 2.99 -10.82
C TYR A 120 -1.67 2.41 -12.20
N ALA A 121 -2.62 2.38 -13.14
CA ALA A 121 -2.45 1.73 -14.44
C ALA A 121 -1.39 2.40 -15.35
N GLY A 122 -0.97 3.62 -15.04
CA GLY A 122 0.07 4.35 -15.77
C GLY A 122 1.32 4.66 -14.93
N GLU A 123 1.46 4.02 -13.77
CA GLU A 123 2.66 4.12 -12.93
C GLU A 123 3.85 3.39 -13.54
#